data_AF-A0A938E0U1-F1
#
_entry.id   AF-A0A938E0U1-F1
#
_cell.length_a   1.000
_cell.length_b   1.000
_cell.length_c   1.000
_cell.angle_alpha   90.00
_cell.angle_beta   90.00
_cell.angle_gamma   90.00
#
_symmetry.space_group_name_H-M   'P 1'
#
loop_
_entity.id
_entity.type
_entity.pdbx_description
1 polymer ?
#
loop_
_entity_poly.entity_id
_entity_poly.type
_entity_poly.pdbx_seq_one_letter_code
_entity_poly.pdbx_strand_id
1 'polypeptide(L)'
;LQALVAITLLEAVNYLEHYGMLRQKVGPPDRRRYERVDPTHSWNSNNLATNVLLYHLQRHSDHHAQPTRRYQALRDYELSPVLPTGYAGMILLALIPPAWMRVMDPLVAAHFDGDMTRANIAPHARTRILERWPAPDAQEAETSDAPLPSQGASPTYMCPSCGYTFDERVGDVREGFPAGTPWSQVPDTWCCPDCGVRDKIDFVSVATSPR
;
A
#
# COMPACT_ATOMS: atom_id res chain seq x y z
N LEU A 1 -7.33 33.41 -5.69
CA LEU A 1 -6.27 33.24 -4.67
C LEU A 1 -6.51 32.01 -3.80
N GLN A 2 -7.63 31.89 -3.08
CA GLN A 2 -7.90 30.74 -2.21
C GLN A 2 -7.86 29.38 -2.94
N ALA A 3 -8.45 29.28 -4.14
CA ALA A 3 -8.39 28.06 -4.95
C ALA A 3 -6.95 27.66 -5.34
N LEU A 4 -6.11 28.65 -5.69
CA LEU A 4 -4.69 28.42 -5.97
C LEU A 4 -3.98 27.84 -4.75
N VAL A 5 -4.21 28.44 -3.57
CA VAL A 5 -3.63 27.96 -2.31
C VAL A 5 -4.09 26.53 -2.00
N ALA A 6 -5.38 26.24 -2.17
CA ALA A 6 -5.94 24.91 -1.91
C ALA A 6 -5.36 23.85 -2.85
N ILE A 7 -5.29 24.14 -4.15
CA ILE A 7 -4.71 23.22 -5.15
C ILE A 7 -3.23 22.99 -4.84
N THR A 8 -2.44 24.05 -4.64
CA THR A 8 -1.02 23.92 -4.33
C THR A 8 -0.79 23.11 -3.05
N LEU A 9 -1.59 23.33 -2.01
CA LEU A 9 -1.48 22.60 -0.76
C LEU A 9 -1.82 21.12 -0.95
N LEU A 10 -2.90 20.81 -1.67
CA LEU A 10 -3.31 19.44 -1.95
C LEU A 10 -2.25 18.69 -2.78
N GLU A 11 -1.73 19.33 -3.83
CA GLU A 11 -0.68 18.75 -4.68
C GLU A 11 0.64 18.57 -3.91
N ALA A 12 1.00 19.52 -3.04
CA ALA A 12 2.19 19.40 -2.20
C ALA A 12 2.08 18.21 -1.24
N VAL A 13 0.92 18.05 -0.57
CA VAL A 13 0.64 16.93 0.34
C VAL A 13 0.66 15.60 -0.42
N ASN A 14 -0.01 15.53 -1.57
CA ASN A 14 0.00 14.34 -2.42
C ASN A 14 1.42 13.98 -2.89
N TYR A 15 2.20 14.99 -3.30
CA TYR A 15 3.58 14.79 -3.75
C TYR A 15 4.49 14.25 -2.64
N LEU A 16 4.44 14.85 -1.45
CA LEU A 16 5.31 14.43 -0.35
C LEU A 16 4.91 13.07 0.23
N GLU A 17 3.62 12.74 0.28
CA GLU A 17 3.11 11.45 0.79
C GLU A 17 3.48 10.27 -0.09
N HIS A 18 3.70 10.51 -1.38
CA HIS A 18 3.99 9.45 -2.36
C HIS A 18 5.37 9.59 -3.00
N TYR A 19 6.23 10.46 -2.46
CA TYR A 19 7.56 10.71 -3.01
C TYR A 19 8.41 9.43 -3.02
N GLY A 20 8.88 9.05 -4.21
CA GLY A 20 9.71 7.86 -4.43
C GLY A 20 8.98 6.52 -4.33
N MET A 21 7.71 6.50 -3.94
CA MET A 21 6.94 5.27 -3.73
C MET A 21 6.51 4.65 -5.07
N LEU A 22 6.75 3.34 -5.25
CA LEU A 22 6.34 2.59 -6.44
C LEU A 22 5.97 1.16 -6.06
N ARG A 23 4.75 0.77 -6.47
CA ARG A 23 4.29 -0.62 -6.34
C ARG A 23 4.97 -1.52 -7.36
N GLN A 24 5.48 -2.64 -6.88
CA GLN A 24 6.07 -3.69 -7.69
C GLN A 24 5.00 -4.59 -8.32
N LYS A 25 5.38 -5.32 -9.36
CA LYS A 25 4.54 -6.34 -9.96
C LYS A 25 4.91 -7.71 -9.40
N VAL A 26 3.92 -8.40 -8.84
CA VAL A 26 4.03 -9.73 -8.23
C VAL A 26 3.22 -10.75 -9.02
N GLY A 27 3.55 -12.03 -8.82
CA GLY A 27 2.90 -13.15 -9.50
C GLY A 27 3.73 -13.74 -10.65
N PRO A 28 3.29 -14.86 -11.22
CA PRO A 28 4.03 -15.58 -12.24
C PRO A 28 4.15 -14.75 -13.55
N PRO A 29 5.14 -15.03 -14.41
CA PRO A 29 5.46 -14.19 -15.57
C PRO A 29 4.30 -13.95 -16.53
N ASP A 30 3.41 -14.93 -16.66
CA ASP A 30 2.21 -14.95 -17.49
C ASP A 30 1.02 -14.20 -16.87
N ARG A 31 1.04 -13.96 -15.54
CA ARG A 31 -0.06 -13.30 -14.82
C ARG A 31 0.42 -12.42 -13.68
N ARG A 32 1.10 -11.32 -14.03
CA ARG A 32 1.55 -10.30 -13.08
C ARG A 32 0.44 -9.32 -12.71
N ARG A 33 0.34 -8.99 -11.42
CA ARG A 33 -0.45 -7.86 -10.90
C ARG A 33 0.43 -6.95 -10.07
N TYR A 34 -0.01 -5.72 -9.83
CA TYR A 34 0.67 -4.88 -8.84
C TYR A 34 0.45 -5.44 -7.43
N GLU A 35 1.50 -5.39 -6.60
CA GLU A 35 1.43 -5.74 -5.18
C GLU A 35 0.38 -4.91 -4.48
N ARG A 36 -0.16 -5.39 -3.38
CA ARG A 36 -1.23 -4.67 -2.70
C ARG A 36 -0.70 -3.36 -2.10
N VAL A 37 -1.53 -2.33 -2.07
CA VAL A 37 -1.27 -1.17 -1.22
C VAL A 37 -1.21 -1.63 0.24
N ASP A 38 -0.16 -1.22 0.93
CA ASP A 38 0.07 -1.46 2.35
C ASP A 38 0.79 -0.24 2.95
N PRO A 39 0.96 -0.18 4.29
CA PRO A 39 1.48 1.01 4.95
C PRO A 39 2.91 1.44 4.55
N THR A 40 3.67 0.63 3.80
CA THR A 40 4.97 1.02 3.24
C THR A 40 4.86 1.93 2.02
N HIS A 41 3.72 1.95 1.33
CA HIS A 41 3.53 2.63 0.05
C HIS A 41 3.22 4.13 0.15
N SER A 42 3.32 4.71 1.34
CA SER A 42 3.20 6.16 1.54
C SER A 42 3.87 6.60 2.83
N TRP A 43 4.31 7.86 2.83
CA TRP A 43 4.92 8.50 3.99
C TRP A 43 3.87 8.89 5.03
N ASN A 44 4.11 8.52 6.28
CA ASN A 44 3.37 8.98 7.45
C ASN A 44 3.99 10.29 7.97
N SER A 45 3.24 11.06 8.75
CA SER A 45 3.80 12.15 9.56
C SER A 45 3.30 11.93 10.98
N ASN A 46 4.17 11.86 11.99
CA ASN A 46 3.73 11.54 13.36
C ASN A 46 3.83 12.72 14.36
N ASN A 47 3.92 13.96 13.86
CA ASN A 47 4.05 15.14 14.72
C ASN A 47 2.72 15.51 15.41
N LEU A 48 2.67 15.35 16.74
CA LEU A 48 1.53 15.59 17.62
C LEU A 48 0.83 16.96 17.42
N ALA A 49 1.59 18.05 17.27
CA ALA A 49 1.00 19.39 17.14
C ALA A 49 0.25 19.56 15.81
N THR A 50 0.84 19.08 14.73
CA THR A 50 0.21 19.07 13.41
C THR A 50 -0.89 18.00 13.32
N ASN A 51 -0.81 16.93 14.12
CA ASN A 51 -1.79 15.84 14.21
C ASN A 51 -3.12 16.34 14.74
N VAL A 52 -3.08 17.12 15.82
CA VAL A 52 -4.27 17.72 16.44
C VAL A 52 -4.87 18.81 15.53
N LEU A 53 -4.03 19.63 14.90
CA LEU A 53 -4.50 20.71 14.01
C LEU A 53 -5.15 20.18 12.70
N LEU A 54 -4.60 19.09 12.15
CA LEU A 54 -5.06 18.50 10.88
C LEU A 54 -5.94 17.26 11.09
N TYR A 55 -6.51 17.05 12.27
CA TYR A 55 -7.40 15.91 12.57
C TYR A 55 -6.84 14.55 12.15
N HIS A 56 -5.58 14.25 12.50
CA HIS A 56 -4.92 12.99 12.20
C HIS A 56 -4.82 12.61 10.71
N LEU A 57 -4.87 13.59 9.79
CA LEU A 57 -4.55 13.40 8.36
C LEU A 57 -3.23 12.63 8.13
N GLN A 58 -2.37 12.74 9.12
CA GLN A 58 -1.08 12.12 9.35
C GLN A 58 -0.99 10.60 9.36
N ARG A 59 -2.09 9.84 9.56
CA ARG A 59 -2.10 8.35 9.49
C ARG A 59 -2.43 7.85 8.08
N HIS A 60 -1.79 8.47 7.10
CA HIS A 60 -2.05 8.30 5.68
C HIS A 60 -1.79 6.86 5.21
N SER A 61 -0.71 6.26 5.71
CA SER A 61 -0.30 4.90 5.36
C SER A 61 -1.36 3.85 5.67
N ASP A 62 -2.02 3.95 6.82
CA ASP A 62 -3.10 3.02 7.19
C ASP A 62 -4.38 3.29 6.42
N HIS A 63 -4.72 4.56 6.16
CA HIS A 63 -5.88 4.91 5.34
C HIS A 63 -5.76 4.32 3.93
N HIS A 64 -4.57 4.37 3.33
CA HIS A 64 -4.32 3.75 2.04
C HIS A 64 -4.36 2.21 2.07
N ALA A 65 -3.82 1.60 3.13
CA ALA A 65 -3.83 0.15 3.30
C ALA A 65 -5.22 -0.41 3.63
N GLN A 66 -6.06 0.38 4.32
CA GLN A 66 -7.35 -0.03 4.84
C GLN A 66 -8.37 1.14 4.80
N PRO A 67 -8.84 1.54 3.60
CA PRO A 67 -9.65 2.76 3.40
C PRO A 67 -11.02 2.70 4.07
N THR A 68 -11.51 1.51 4.42
CA THR A 68 -12.77 1.33 5.14
C THR A 68 -12.67 1.57 6.65
N ARG A 69 -11.46 1.74 7.19
CA ARG A 69 -11.24 2.00 8.61
C ARG A 69 -11.64 3.44 8.94
N ARG A 70 -12.45 3.62 9.99
CA ARG A 70 -12.87 4.95 10.46
C ARG A 70 -11.66 5.76 10.92
N TYR A 71 -11.71 7.08 10.68
CA TYR A 71 -10.57 7.98 10.94
C TYR A 71 -10.03 7.90 12.39
N GLN A 72 -10.91 7.75 13.39
CA GLN A 72 -10.50 7.65 14.81
C GLN A 72 -9.73 6.37 15.12
N ALA A 73 -9.89 5.34 14.28
CA ALA A 73 -9.33 4.02 14.47
C ALA A 73 -8.09 3.77 13.61
N LEU A 74 -7.70 4.72 12.76
CA LEU A 74 -6.46 4.63 11.96
C LEU A 74 -5.28 4.37 12.88
N ARG A 75 -4.27 3.63 12.41
CA ARG A 75 -3.12 3.16 13.18
C ARG A 75 -1.82 3.71 12.62
N ASP A 76 -0.78 3.69 13.44
CA ASP A 76 0.60 3.89 13.01
C ASP A 76 1.26 2.51 12.88
N TYR A 77 2.17 2.34 11.92
CA TYR A 77 2.87 1.09 11.65
C TYR A 77 4.37 1.36 11.63
N GLU A 78 5.15 0.53 12.30
CA GLU A 78 6.63 0.67 12.35
C GLU A 78 7.28 0.59 10.96
N LEU A 79 6.66 -0.16 10.05
CA LEU A 79 7.12 -0.31 8.67
C LEU A 79 6.78 0.89 7.78
N SER A 80 5.90 1.79 8.22
CA SER A 80 5.56 2.97 7.43
C SER A 80 6.72 3.97 7.46
N PRO A 81 7.20 4.44 6.30
CA PRO A 81 8.22 5.48 6.27
C PRO A 81 7.63 6.77 6.84
N VAL A 82 8.41 7.54 7.62
CA VAL A 82 7.93 8.73 8.33
C VAL A 82 8.67 9.99 7.90
N LEU A 83 7.92 11.07 7.67
CA LEU A 83 8.44 12.39 7.35
C LEU A 83 9.23 13.00 8.52
N PRO A 84 10.43 13.58 8.30
CA PRO A 84 11.30 14.07 9.36
C PRO A 84 10.71 15.14 10.30
N THR A 85 9.97 16.11 9.76
CA THR A 85 9.53 17.30 10.53
C THR A 85 8.01 17.47 10.60
N GLY A 86 7.25 16.57 9.97
CA GLY A 86 5.80 16.68 9.76
C GLY A 86 5.39 17.62 8.61
N TYR A 87 4.10 17.64 8.26
CA TYR A 87 3.61 18.29 7.03
C TYR A 87 4.04 19.74 6.84
N ALA A 88 3.94 20.59 7.86
CA ALA A 88 4.24 22.02 7.71
C ALA A 88 5.69 22.26 7.25
N GLY A 89 6.65 21.59 7.89
CA GLY A 89 8.06 21.68 7.50
C GLY A 89 8.32 21.05 6.13
N MET A 90 7.72 19.88 5.86
CA MET A 90 7.93 19.18 4.59
C MET A 90 7.30 19.88 3.39
N ILE A 91 6.14 20.53 3.55
CA ILE A 91 5.51 21.34 2.50
C ILE A 91 6.42 22.51 2.13
N LEU A 92 6.95 23.24 3.13
CA LEU A 92 7.87 24.35 2.86
C LEU A 92 9.16 23.86 2.21
N LEU A 93 9.68 22.70 2.62
CA LEU A 93 10.87 22.09 2.01
C LEU A 93 10.61 21.66 0.56
N ALA A 94 9.43 21.12 0.25
CA ALA A 94 9.04 20.68 -1.10
C ALA A 94 9.02 21.84 -2.12
N LEU A 95 8.81 23.08 -1.66
CA LEU A 95 8.90 24.28 -2.51
C LEU A 95 10.33 24.59 -2.97
N ILE A 96 11.34 23.92 -2.40
CA ILE A 96 12.76 24.08 -2.74
C ILE A 96 13.30 22.71 -3.20
N PRO A 97 13.10 22.32 -4.48
CA PRO A 97 13.46 20.99 -4.99
C PRO A 97 14.87 20.49 -4.65
N PRO A 98 15.95 21.28 -4.77
CA PRO A 98 17.29 20.79 -4.43
C PRO A 98 17.52 20.56 -2.93
N ALA A 99 16.73 21.21 -2.05
CA ALA A 99 16.76 20.93 -0.63
C ALA A 99 15.91 19.70 -0.30
N TRP A 100 14.72 19.61 -0.92
CA TRP A 100 13.84 18.43 -0.85
C TRP A 100 14.58 17.13 -1.21
N MET A 101 15.18 17.05 -2.39
CA MET A 101 15.89 15.85 -2.86
C MET A 101 17.05 15.45 -1.95
N ARG A 102 17.76 16.43 -1.35
CA ARG A 102 18.85 16.14 -0.41
C ARG A 102 18.38 15.48 0.89
N VAL A 103 17.13 15.74 1.28
CA VAL A 103 16.53 15.15 2.48
C VAL A 103 15.84 13.82 2.13
N MET A 104 15.08 13.80 1.04
CA MET A 104 14.18 12.68 0.75
C MET A 104 14.83 11.54 -0.03
N ASP A 105 15.76 11.80 -0.96
CA ASP A 105 16.38 10.72 -1.75
C ASP A 105 17.06 9.66 -0.85
N PRO A 106 17.85 10.03 0.19
CA PRO A 106 18.46 9.05 1.09
C PRO A 106 17.43 8.27 1.91
N LEU A 107 16.30 8.89 2.27
CA LEU A 107 15.23 8.24 3.02
C LEU A 107 14.46 7.25 2.15
N VAL A 108 14.22 7.58 0.87
CA VAL A 108 13.66 6.65 -0.11
C VAL A 108 14.61 5.48 -0.33
N ALA A 109 15.91 5.74 -0.49
CA ALA A 109 16.91 4.70 -0.63
C ALA A 109 16.91 3.77 0.60
N ALA A 110 16.91 4.32 1.82
CA ALA A 110 16.83 3.53 3.04
C ALA A 110 15.53 2.70 3.13
N HIS A 111 14.40 3.24 2.68
CA HIS A 111 13.14 2.52 2.65
C HIS A 111 13.15 1.29 1.71
N PHE A 112 13.92 1.36 0.62
CA PHE A 112 14.10 0.25 -0.31
C PHE A 112 15.41 -0.52 -0.08
N ASP A 113 15.98 -0.48 1.12
CA ASP A 113 17.21 -1.20 1.49
C ASP A 113 18.41 -0.87 0.57
N GLY A 114 18.43 0.36 0.04
CA GLY A 114 19.43 0.86 -0.92
C GLY A 114 19.07 0.62 -2.38
N ASP A 115 18.09 -0.24 -2.69
CA ASP A 115 17.69 -0.54 -4.07
C ASP A 115 16.76 0.53 -4.65
N MET A 116 17.36 1.59 -5.20
CA MET A 116 16.63 2.66 -5.87
C MET A 116 15.99 2.23 -7.19
N THR A 117 16.19 1.00 -7.69
CA THR A 117 15.45 0.52 -8.86
C THR A 117 13.98 0.25 -8.56
N ARG A 118 13.66 0.02 -7.27
CA ARG A 118 12.30 -0.14 -6.77
C ARG A 118 11.56 1.18 -6.58
N ALA A 119 12.24 2.33 -6.63
CA ALA A 119 11.63 3.64 -6.42
C ALA A 119 11.02 4.25 -7.69
N ASN A 120 10.02 5.11 -7.52
CA ASN A 120 9.49 5.95 -8.60
C ASN A 120 10.43 7.14 -8.85
N ILE A 121 11.26 7.06 -9.89
CA ILE A 121 12.24 8.10 -10.23
C ILE A 121 11.82 8.84 -11.49
N ALA A 122 11.90 10.18 -11.47
CA ALA A 122 11.63 11.00 -12.64
C ALA A 122 12.53 10.60 -13.82
N PRO A 123 12.00 10.45 -15.06
CA PRO A 123 12.75 9.88 -16.18
C PRO A 123 14.08 10.58 -16.46
N HIS A 124 14.12 11.91 -16.34
CA HIS A 124 15.32 12.72 -16.57
C HIS A 124 16.40 12.57 -15.49
N ALA A 125 16.03 12.14 -14.28
CA ALA A 125 16.95 11.97 -13.16
C ALA A 125 17.40 10.51 -12.98
N ARG A 126 16.76 9.56 -13.66
CA ARG A 126 16.90 8.12 -13.41
C ARG A 126 18.34 7.64 -13.48
N THR A 127 19.06 7.95 -14.55
CA THR A 127 20.47 7.54 -14.73
C THR A 127 21.33 8.03 -13.58
N ARG A 128 21.30 9.34 -13.28
CA ARG A 128 22.07 9.97 -12.20
C ARG A 128 21.75 9.38 -10.82
N ILE A 129 20.49 9.06 -10.56
CA ILE A 129 20.05 8.50 -9.27
C ILE A 129 20.55 7.05 -9.13
N LEU A 130 20.42 6.23 -10.18
CA LEU A 130 20.89 4.84 -10.14
C LEU A 130 22.42 4.70 -10.16
N GLU A 131 23.13 5.66 -10.72
CA GLU A 131 24.60 5.75 -10.57
C GLU A 131 25.01 6.03 -9.12
N ARG A 132 24.18 6.77 -8.37
CA ARG A 132 24.44 7.10 -6.96
C ARG A 132 24.01 5.99 -6.01
N TRP A 133 22.91 5.31 -6.32
CA TRP A 133 22.35 4.19 -5.56
C TRP A 133 22.10 3.02 -6.51
N PRO A 134 23.14 2.23 -6.81
CA PRO A 134 23.00 1.07 -7.69
C PRO A 134 22.15 -0.02 -7.02
N ALA A 135 21.55 -0.88 -7.85
CA ALA A 135 20.89 -2.08 -7.34
C ALA A 135 21.91 -2.98 -6.61
N PRO A 136 21.51 -3.68 -5.55
CA PRO A 136 22.32 -4.73 -4.96
C PRO A 136 22.60 -5.83 -6.00
N ASP A 137 23.71 -6.55 -5.83
CA ASP A 137 24.07 -7.66 -6.73
C ASP A 137 22.96 -8.73 -6.72
N ALA A 138 22.64 -9.26 -7.91
CA ALA A 138 21.49 -10.13 -8.16
C ALA A 138 21.44 -11.45 -7.34
N GLN A 139 22.45 -11.72 -6.53
CA GLN A 139 22.56 -12.91 -5.67
C GLN A 139 21.86 -12.74 -4.31
N GLU A 140 21.47 -11.53 -3.91
CA GLU A 140 20.83 -11.25 -2.62
C GLU A 140 19.30 -11.04 -2.69
N ALA A 141 18.70 -11.09 -3.89
CA ALA A 141 17.30 -10.73 -4.12
C ALA A 141 16.27 -11.87 -3.96
N GLU A 142 16.70 -13.09 -3.63
CA GLU A 142 15.81 -14.27 -3.52
C GLU A 142 15.40 -14.59 -2.08
N THR A 143 14.98 -13.62 -1.26
CA THR A 143 14.37 -13.96 0.04
C THR A 143 13.24 -13.02 0.44
N SER A 144 12.11 -13.05 -0.28
CA SER A 144 10.81 -12.83 0.37
C SER A 144 9.61 -13.41 -0.39
N ASP A 145 9.75 -14.57 -1.05
CA ASP A 145 8.57 -15.40 -1.31
C ASP A 145 8.19 -16.09 0.00
N ALA A 146 7.59 -15.31 0.92
CA ALA A 146 6.84 -15.90 2.01
C ALA A 146 5.80 -16.82 1.35
N PRO A 147 5.81 -18.14 1.63
CA PRO A 147 4.83 -19.04 1.06
C PRO A 147 3.46 -18.47 1.40
N LEU A 148 2.61 -18.27 0.38
CA LEU A 148 1.18 -18.11 0.62
C LEU A 148 0.78 -19.23 1.57
N PRO A 149 0.13 -18.94 2.72
CA PRO A 149 -0.25 -19.98 3.67
C PRO A 149 -0.98 -21.06 2.88
N SER A 150 -0.48 -22.30 3.00
CA SER A 150 -1.04 -23.45 2.30
C SER A 150 -2.54 -23.47 2.55
N GLN A 151 -3.33 -23.27 1.49
CA GLN A 151 -4.78 -23.32 1.56
C GLN A 151 -5.16 -24.73 1.99
N GLY A 152 -5.45 -24.90 3.29
CA GLY A 152 -6.09 -26.10 3.80
C GLY A 152 -7.46 -26.22 3.14
N ALA A 153 -7.86 -27.46 2.83
CA ALA A 153 -9.10 -27.81 2.14
C ALA A 153 -10.37 -27.46 2.94
N SER A 154 -10.57 -26.18 3.24
CA SER A 154 -11.79 -25.65 3.82
C SER A 154 -12.67 -25.08 2.71
N PRO A 155 -13.99 -25.36 2.69
CA PRO A 155 -14.92 -24.79 1.71
C PRO A 155 -15.26 -23.31 2.01
N THR A 156 -14.58 -22.69 2.98
CA THR A 156 -14.91 -21.37 3.50
C THR A 156 -13.70 -20.44 3.43
N TYR A 157 -13.87 -19.30 2.76
CA TYR A 157 -12.82 -18.31 2.48
C TYR A 157 -13.23 -16.96 3.04
N MET A 158 -12.40 -16.36 3.87
CA MET A 158 -12.69 -15.11 4.56
C MET A 158 -11.81 -13.97 4.02
N CYS A 159 -12.43 -12.83 3.76
CA CYS A 159 -11.76 -11.57 3.48
C CYS A 159 -11.08 -11.05 4.77
N PRO A 160 -9.74 -10.95 4.82
CA PRO A 160 -9.04 -10.52 6.03
C PRO A 160 -9.24 -9.04 6.36
N SER A 161 -9.84 -8.26 5.45
CA SER A 161 -10.12 -6.84 5.65
C SER A 161 -11.41 -6.60 6.44
N CYS A 162 -12.53 -7.20 5.99
CA CYS A 162 -13.86 -6.91 6.55
C CYS A 162 -14.53 -8.12 7.19
N GLY A 163 -13.96 -9.32 7.04
CA GLY A 163 -14.55 -10.57 7.57
C GLY A 163 -15.63 -11.18 6.69
N TYR A 164 -15.96 -10.59 5.54
CA TYR A 164 -16.84 -11.23 4.55
C TYR A 164 -16.37 -12.65 4.28
N THR A 165 -17.30 -13.59 4.21
CA THR A 165 -16.98 -15.01 4.07
C THR A 165 -17.72 -15.59 2.87
N PHE A 166 -16.97 -16.17 1.93
CA PHE A 166 -17.49 -16.98 0.84
C PHE A 166 -17.48 -18.46 1.26
N ASP A 167 -18.64 -19.09 1.28
CA ASP A 167 -18.79 -20.53 1.53
C ASP A 167 -19.24 -21.20 0.23
N GLU A 168 -18.44 -22.13 -0.30
CA GLU A 168 -18.75 -22.83 -1.56
C GLU A 168 -20.12 -23.53 -1.52
N ARG A 169 -20.60 -23.94 -0.34
CA ARG A 169 -21.89 -24.61 -0.17
C ARG A 169 -23.07 -23.64 -0.32
N VAL A 170 -22.86 -22.37 0.01
CA VAL A 170 -23.88 -21.32 -0.01
C VAL A 170 -23.79 -20.51 -1.30
N GLY A 171 -22.58 -20.29 -1.82
CA GLY A 171 -22.29 -19.36 -2.90
C GLY A 171 -22.54 -17.91 -2.50
N ASP A 172 -22.61 -17.03 -3.51
CA ASP A 172 -23.07 -15.65 -3.40
C ASP A 172 -23.88 -15.29 -4.66
N VAL A 173 -25.20 -15.47 -4.58
CA VAL A 173 -26.11 -15.25 -5.72
C VAL A 173 -26.11 -13.78 -6.18
N ARG A 174 -25.83 -12.83 -5.28
CA ARG A 174 -25.81 -11.39 -5.63
C ARG A 174 -24.65 -11.08 -6.56
N GLU A 175 -23.54 -11.79 -6.38
CA GLU A 175 -22.33 -11.71 -7.21
C GLU A 175 -22.36 -12.69 -8.41
N GLY A 176 -23.44 -13.47 -8.55
CA GLY A 176 -23.63 -14.41 -9.66
C GLY A 176 -23.10 -15.83 -9.39
N PHE A 177 -22.75 -16.17 -8.15
CA PHE A 177 -22.25 -17.49 -7.76
C PHE A 177 -23.33 -18.29 -7.04
N PRO A 178 -23.99 -19.27 -7.69
CA PRO A 178 -24.99 -20.10 -7.01
C PRO A 178 -24.38 -20.99 -5.91
N ALA A 179 -25.23 -21.56 -5.06
CA ALA A 179 -24.83 -22.56 -4.08
C ALA A 179 -24.12 -23.74 -4.76
N GLY A 180 -22.98 -24.15 -4.20
CA GLY A 180 -22.13 -25.20 -4.77
C GLY A 180 -21.04 -24.69 -5.72
N THR A 181 -20.94 -23.38 -6.00
CA THR A 181 -19.83 -22.84 -6.78
C THR A 181 -18.49 -23.04 -6.04
N PRO A 182 -17.55 -23.82 -6.60
CA PRO A 182 -16.25 -24.01 -5.98
C PRO A 182 -15.39 -22.75 -6.12
N TRP A 183 -14.51 -22.49 -5.15
CA TRP A 183 -13.62 -21.34 -5.14
C TRP A 183 -12.69 -21.29 -6.35
N SER A 184 -12.36 -22.46 -6.92
CA SER A 184 -11.59 -22.56 -8.17
C SER A 184 -12.29 -21.92 -9.37
N GLN A 185 -13.62 -21.80 -9.37
CA GLN A 185 -14.39 -21.16 -10.45
C GLN A 185 -14.60 -19.66 -10.23
N VAL A 186 -14.37 -19.15 -9.01
CA VAL A 186 -14.38 -17.70 -8.75
C VAL A 186 -13.16 -17.07 -9.45
N PRO A 187 -13.30 -16.00 -10.26
CA PRO A 187 -12.16 -15.37 -10.92
C PRO A 187 -11.17 -14.74 -9.91
N ASP A 188 -9.87 -14.80 -10.18
CA ASP A 188 -8.89 -14.19 -9.25
C ASP A 188 -8.94 -12.66 -9.19
N THR A 189 -9.62 -12.03 -10.15
CA THR A 189 -9.91 -10.58 -10.18
C THR A 189 -11.23 -10.23 -9.49
N TRP A 190 -11.94 -11.19 -8.92
CA TRP A 190 -13.16 -10.90 -8.18
C TRP A 190 -12.80 -10.16 -6.89
N CYS A 191 -13.41 -8.99 -6.70
CA CYS A 191 -13.24 -8.17 -5.51
C CYS A 191 -14.24 -8.60 -4.42
N CYS A 192 -13.83 -8.48 -3.16
CA CYS A 192 -14.73 -8.69 -2.02
C CYS A 192 -15.95 -7.76 -2.13
N PRO A 193 -17.19 -8.29 -2.09
CA PRO A 193 -18.40 -7.50 -2.34
C PRO A 193 -18.72 -6.51 -1.22
N ASP A 194 -18.23 -6.78 0.00
CA ASP A 194 -18.50 -5.93 1.17
C ASP A 194 -17.57 -4.70 1.22
N CYS A 195 -16.28 -4.87 0.89
CA CYS A 195 -15.30 -3.79 1.04
C CYS A 195 -14.69 -3.28 -0.27
N GLY A 196 -14.67 -4.10 -1.33
CA GLY A 196 -13.99 -3.78 -2.59
C GLY A 196 -12.46 -3.65 -2.47
N VAL A 197 -11.87 -3.91 -1.29
CA VAL A 197 -10.43 -3.69 -1.01
C VAL A 197 -9.59 -4.93 -1.33
N ARG A 198 -10.15 -6.13 -1.20
CA ARG A 198 -9.46 -7.41 -1.37
C ARG A 198 -9.90 -8.09 -2.66
N ASP A 199 -8.96 -8.70 -3.36
CA ASP A 199 -9.28 -9.62 -4.45
C ASP A 199 -9.32 -11.06 -3.92
N LYS A 200 -9.93 -12.00 -4.66
CA LYS A 200 -10.05 -13.42 -4.30
C LYS A 200 -8.75 -14.00 -3.73
N ILE A 201 -7.62 -13.72 -4.37
CA ILE A 201 -6.29 -14.21 -3.97
C ILE A 201 -5.85 -13.77 -2.55
N ASP A 202 -6.43 -12.70 -2.00
CA ASP A 202 -6.13 -12.22 -0.65
C ASP A 202 -6.97 -12.90 0.43
N PHE A 203 -7.98 -13.70 0.06
CA PHE A 203 -8.82 -14.39 1.02
C PHE A 203 -8.06 -15.53 1.67
N VAL A 204 -8.36 -15.75 2.94
CA VAL A 204 -7.77 -16.83 3.73
C VAL A 204 -8.78 -17.96 3.92
N SER A 205 -8.34 -19.20 3.72
CA SER A 205 -9.15 -20.37 4.07
C SER A 205 -9.33 -20.40 5.58
N VAL A 206 -10.56 -20.40 6.07
CA VAL A 206 -10.87 -20.50 7.50
C VAL A 206 -11.57 -21.81 7.77
N ALA A 207 -11.18 -22.52 8.82
CA ALA A 207 -11.99 -23.65 9.30
C ALA A 207 -13.38 -23.10 9.65
N THR A 208 -14.44 -23.75 9.15
CA THR A 208 -15.82 -23.32 9.38
C THR A 208 -16.03 -23.04 10.87
N SER A 209 -16.27 -21.77 11.24
CA SER A 209 -16.53 -21.41 12.64
C SER A 209 -17.80 -22.14 13.09
N PRO A 210 -17.80 -22.85 14.24
CA PRO A 210 -19.05 -23.34 14.79
C PRO A 210 -19.92 -22.13 15.12
N ARG A 211 -21.21 -22.25 14.80
CA ARG A 211 -22.24 -21.23 15.04
C ARG A 211 -22.39 -20.92 16.53
#